data_AF-A0A7C5MAF1-F1
#
_entry.id   AF-A0A7C5MAF1-F1
#
_cell.length_a   1.000
_cell.length_b   1.000
_cell.length_c   1.000
_cell.angle_alpha   90.00
_cell.angle_beta   90.00
_cell.angle_gamma   90.00
#
_symmetry.space_group_name_H-M   'P 1'
#
loop_
_entity.id
_entity.type
_entity.pdbx_description
1 polymer ?
#
loop_
_entity_poly.entity_id
_entity_poly.type
_entity_poly.pdbx_seq_one_letter_code
_entity_poly.pdbx_strand_id
1 'polypeptide(L)'
;VAAYLQGRDVFVQDCHVGIEQPLPVRVITETASNSLAARNLFMPLRTSEGMGAFVPEFTVIWCPLFRGALEVDGTSSFAALHLGARMGLLCGTSDARDLEDLVAAAMTYLLPMDGILPLPCRVDAGRHVFMGKGGQALAKGSAFHAWSDNGISAIFSGSCIESEADAPDHFGCVTCPSGASGSGWQCVPSEGEGGNGHPSHLFLLVNDESGALPLIARLTPAQAAYYFLCAHALRLASKGPLKDAFGSLLAPVRHPGVYADMLLLKLKRHGTRCWLVNTGLRQAEVHATLEELRRAVDAAADGTLYAAPWARNPVFGFEVPAWVPDCREALVRQGPEGAQRELASRLAASASRLAGGCSPEVLAAGPETQVR
;
A
#
# COMPACT_ATOMS: atom_id res chain seq x y z
N VAL A 1 10.09 -0.68 29.51
CA VAL A 1 9.39 0.51 28.98
C VAL A 1 8.56 1.25 30.04
N ALA A 2 7.53 0.68 30.65
CA ALA A 2 6.70 1.41 31.63
C ALA A 2 7.51 2.01 32.79
N ALA A 3 8.42 1.23 33.39
CA ALA A 3 9.33 1.73 34.43
C ALA A 3 10.26 2.87 33.95
N TYR A 4 10.62 2.89 32.67
CA TYR A 4 11.43 3.97 32.08
C TYR A 4 10.66 5.29 32.02
N LEU A 5 9.35 5.23 31.74
CA LEU A 5 8.47 6.40 31.67
C LEU A 5 8.04 6.93 33.04
N GLN A 6 8.21 6.15 34.12
CA GLN A 6 7.83 6.59 35.46
C GLN A 6 8.61 7.85 35.86
N GLY A 7 7.88 8.89 36.28
CA GLY A 7 8.46 10.17 36.68
C GLY A 7 8.95 11.06 35.54
N ARG A 8 8.64 10.71 34.28
CA ARG A 8 8.94 11.54 33.10
C ARG A 8 7.67 12.20 32.57
N ASP A 9 7.84 13.35 31.93
CA ASP A 9 6.78 13.96 31.13
C ASP A 9 6.49 13.08 29.91
N VAL A 10 5.22 12.93 29.60
CA VAL A 10 4.73 12.21 28.42
C VAL A 10 3.68 13.02 27.71
N PHE A 11 3.61 12.85 26.40
CA PHE A 11 2.61 13.42 25.53
C PHE A 11 1.62 12.31 25.17
N VAL A 12 0.32 12.62 25.25
CA VAL A 12 -0.76 11.70 24.91
C VAL A 12 -1.57 12.29 23.77
N GLN A 13 -1.70 11.53 22.69
CA GLN A 13 -2.50 11.88 21.53
C GLN A 13 -3.61 10.84 21.35
N ASP A 14 -4.83 11.27 21.62
CA ASP A 14 -6.04 10.50 21.32
C ASP A 14 -6.51 10.84 19.90
N CYS A 15 -6.77 9.81 19.11
CA CYS A 15 -7.06 9.90 17.69
C CYS A 15 -7.89 8.69 17.21
N HIS A 16 -8.30 8.74 15.95
CA HIS A 16 -8.93 7.62 15.26
C HIS A 16 -8.11 7.18 14.05
N VAL A 17 -8.25 5.91 13.73
CA VAL A 17 -7.70 5.29 12.53
C VAL A 17 -8.86 4.70 11.75
N GLY A 18 -9.02 5.08 10.47
CA GLY A 18 -10.18 4.73 9.64
C GLY A 18 -11.28 5.79 9.63
N ILE A 19 -11.81 6.10 8.44
CA ILE A 19 -12.92 7.07 8.28
C ILE A 19 -14.28 6.43 8.57
N GLU A 20 -14.59 5.31 7.90
CA GLU A 20 -15.90 4.66 8.04
C GLU A 20 -16.01 3.81 9.31
N GLN A 21 -14.89 3.21 9.72
CA GLN A 21 -14.81 2.35 10.89
C GLN A 21 -13.65 2.83 11.77
N PRO A 22 -13.87 3.95 12.48
CA PRO A 22 -12.83 4.56 13.27
C PRO A 22 -12.48 3.67 14.45
N LEU A 23 -11.23 3.21 14.50
CA LEU A 23 -10.64 2.57 15.67
C LEU A 23 -10.09 3.67 16.60
N PRO A 24 -10.56 3.78 17.85
CA PRO A 24 -9.99 4.71 18.83
C PRO A 24 -8.56 4.29 19.20
N VAL A 25 -7.58 5.13 18.85
CA VAL A 25 -6.15 4.89 19.11
C VAL A 25 -5.60 5.95 20.06
N ARG A 26 -4.91 5.51 21.10
CA ARG A 26 -4.11 6.37 21.98
C ARG A 26 -2.64 6.18 21.70
N VAL A 27 -1.92 7.25 21.39
CA VAL A 27 -0.46 7.24 21.28
C VAL A 27 0.13 7.97 22.49
N ILE A 28 1.04 7.30 23.20
CA ILE A 28 1.78 7.84 24.35
C ILE A 28 3.24 7.91 23.96
N THR A 29 3.87 9.08 24.04
CA THR A 29 5.28 9.26 23.66
C THR A 29 6.02 10.24 24.55
N GLU A 30 7.34 10.14 24.61
CA GLU A 30 8.20 10.99 25.46
C GLU A 30 8.66 12.30 24.78
N THR A 31 8.34 12.49 23.49
CA THR A 31 8.75 13.71 22.76
C THR A 31 7.56 14.43 22.13
N ALA A 32 7.62 15.76 22.12
CA ALA A 32 6.59 16.59 21.50
C ALA A 32 6.52 16.39 19.97
N SER A 33 7.66 16.18 19.31
CA SER A 33 7.73 15.97 17.86
C SER A 33 7.06 14.68 17.43
N ASN A 34 7.25 13.59 18.16
CA ASN A 34 6.59 12.31 17.88
C ASN A 34 5.08 12.38 18.18
N SER A 35 4.67 13.16 19.19
CA SER A 35 3.25 13.42 19.43
C SER A 35 2.60 14.20 18.29
N LEU A 36 3.30 15.21 17.74
CA LEU A 36 2.84 15.96 16.58
C LEU A 36 2.78 15.09 15.33
N ALA A 37 3.75 14.18 15.13
CA ALA A 37 3.72 13.23 14.04
C ALA A 37 2.47 12.33 14.11
N ALA A 38 2.15 11.77 15.29
CA ALA A 38 0.93 10.99 15.49
C ALA A 38 -0.34 11.80 15.17
N ARG A 39 -0.39 13.07 15.58
CA ARG A 39 -1.51 13.98 15.31
C ARG A 39 -1.72 14.26 13.82
N ASN A 40 -0.64 14.31 13.04
CA ASN A 40 -0.72 14.53 11.59
C ASN A 40 -1.09 13.23 10.84
N LEU A 41 -0.60 12.10 11.34
CA LEU A 41 -0.78 10.80 10.71
C LEU A 41 -2.21 10.26 10.91
N PHE A 42 -2.76 10.43 12.11
CA PHE A 42 -4.06 9.89 12.49
C PHE A 42 -5.15 10.95 12.57
N MET A 43 -6.41 10.51 12.48
CA MET A 43 -7.55 11.42 12.43
C MET A 43 -7.81 12.03 13.82
N PRO A 44 -7.87 13.37 13.95
CA PRO A 44 -8.07 14.00 15.24
C PRO A 44 -9.51 13.84 15.75
N LEU A 45 -9.67 13.85 17.07
CA LEU A 45 -10.97 14.04 17.71
C LEU A 45 -11.47 15.47 17.40
N ARG A 46 -12.65 15.57 16.77
CA ARG A 46 -13.19 16.85 16.26
C ARG A 46 -14.01 17.65 17.26
N THR A 47 -14.46 17.03 18.37
CA THR A 47 -15.39 17.65 19.32
C THR A 47 -14.88 17.53 20.75
N SER A 48 -15.18 18.55 21.57
CA SER A 48 -14.89 18.55 23.01
C SER A 48 -15.57 17.40 23.76
N GLU A 49 -16.80 17.06 23.36
CA GLU A 49 -17.51 15.88 23.87
C GLU A 49 -16.80 14.57 23.50
N GLY A 50 -16.27 14.47 22.27
CA GLY A 50 -15.50 13.31 21.83
C GLY A 50 -14.18 13.14 22.61
N MET A 51 -13.59 14.23 23.09
CA MET A 51 -12.39 14.19 23.95
C MET A 51 -12.71 13.77 25.39
N GLY A 52 -13.83 14.21 25.95
CA GLY A 52 -14.22 13.88 27.34
C GLY A 52 -14.66 12.43 27.55
N ALA A 53 -15.13 11.76 26.49
CA ALA A 53 -15.62 10.38 26.53
C ALA A 53 -14.70 9.35 25.84
N PHE A 54 -13.48 9.75 25.44
CA PHE A 54 -12.59 8.89 24.68
C PHE A 54 -12.11 7.67 25.49
N VAL A 55 -12.37 6.47 24.96
CA VAL A 55 -11.85 5.22 25.48
C VAL A 55 -10.99 4.56 24.39
N PRO A 56 -9.67 4.40 24.58
CA PRO A 56 -8.84 3.78 23.57
C PRO A 56 -9.18 2.31 23.42
N GLU A 57 -9.39 1.88 22.18
CA GLU A 57 -9.47 0.46 21.84
C GLU A 57 -8.11 -0.11 21.47
N PHE A 58 -7.15 0.74 21.07
CA PHE A 58 -5.79 0.35 20.80
C PHE A 58 -4.81 1.40 21.36
N THR A 59 -3.72 0.96 21.98
CA THR A 59 -2.73 1.88 22.59
C THR A 59 -1.35 1.64 22.02
N VAL A 60 -0.67 2.69 21.57
CA VAL A 60 0.75 2.65 21.18
C VAL A 60 1.58 3.42 22.20
N ILE A 61 2.61 2.77 22.75
CA ILE A 61 3.63 3.41 23.57
C ILE A 61 4.89 3.58 22.72
N TRP A 62 5.25 4.82 22.43
CA TRP A 62 6.35 5.17 21.54
C TRP A 62 7.46 5.91 22.30
N CYS A 63 8.53 5.20 22.63
CA CYS A 63 9.68 5.68 23.39
C CYS A 63 10.94 5.73 22.49
N PRO A 64 11.09 6.75 21.63
CA PRO A 64 12.24 6.89 20.73
C PRO A 64 13.60 6.90 21.44
N LEU A 65 13.69 7.38 22.68
CA LEU A 65 14.93 7.52 23.44
C LEU A 65 15.23 6.29 24.32
N PHE A 66 14.25 5.40 24.52
CA PHE A 66 14.46 4.15 25.21
C PHE A 66 15.29 3.19 24.33
N ARG A 67 16.35 2.64 24.93
CA ARG A 67 17.14 1.55 24.33
C ARG A 67 16.95 0.29 25.15
N GLY A 68 16.58 -0.80 24.47
CA GLY A 68 16.52 -2.12 25.10
C GLY A 68 17.91 -2.58 25.53
N ALA A 69 17.97 -3.39 26.60
CA ALA A 69 19.21 -3.99 27.06
C ALA A 69 19.45 -5.28 26.26
N LEU A 70 20.50 -5.34 25.45
CA LEU A 70 20.74 -6.49 24.55
C LEU A 70 20.76 -7.84 25.28
N GLU A 71 21.30 -7.87 26.51
CA GLU A 71 21.40 -9.08 27.33
C GLU A 71 20.05 -9.58 27.86
N VAL A 72 19.06 -8.69 28.00
CA VAL A 72 17.74 -9.01 28.58
C VAL A 72 16.66 -9.08 27.50
N ASP A 73 16.63 -8.08 26.63
CA ASP A 73 15.59 -7.89 25.61
C ASP A 73 15.98 -8.50 24.26
N GLY A 74 17.25 -8.89 24.07
CA GLY A 74 17.77 -9.43 22.80
C GLY A 74 17.92 -8.40 21.68
N THR A 75 17.56 -7.13 21.93
CA THR A 75 17.66 -6.03 20.95
C THR A 75 17.75 -4.66 21.65
N SER A 76 18.33 -3.67 20.96
CA SER A 76 18.43 -2.29 21.45
C SER A 76 17.33 -1.34 20.92
N SER A 77 16.63 -1.73 19.85
CA SER A 77 15.44 -1.08 19.32
C SER A 77 14.44 -2.13 18.84
N PHE A 78 13.14 -1.84 18.97
CA PHE A 78 12.12 -2.79 18.56
C PHE A 78 10.77 -2.12 18.29
N ALA A 79 10.03 -2.73 17.38
CA ALA A 79 8.59 -2.56 17.22
C ALA A 79 7.93 -3.87 17.64
N ALA A 80 6.98 -3.82 18.57
CA ALA A 80 6.26 -4.99 19.06
C ALA A 80 4.75 -4.76 19.02
N LEU A 81 4.00 -5.73 18.51
CA LEU A 81 2.55 -5.69 18.39
C LEU A 81 1.93 -6.83 19.19
N HIS A 82 1.11 -6.48 20.19
CA HIS A 82 0.35 -7.43 21.00
C HIS A 82 -1.14 -7.29 20.71
N LEU A 83 -1.64 -8.05 19.75
CA LEU A 83 -3.05 -7.98 19.31
C LEU A 83 -4.06 -8.33 20.41
N GLY A 84 -3.78 -9.35 21.23
CA GLY A 84 -4.68 -9.75 22.32
C GLY A 84 -4.86 -8.70 23.42
N ALA A 85 -3.86 -7.84 23.63
CA ALA A 85 -3.90 -6.72 24.56
C ALA A 85 -4.20 -5.38 23.84
N ARG A 86 -4.40 -5.42 22.51
CA ARG A 86 -4.57 -4.26 21.64
C ARG A 86 -3.52 -3.16 21.89
N MET A 87 -2.25 -3.57 21.92
CA MET A 87 -1.14 -2.69 22.27
C MET A 87 0.01 -2.78 21.27
N GLY A 88 0.63 -1.64 20.98
CA GLY A 88 1.88 -1.51 20.23
C GLY A 88 2.99 -0.87 21.08
N LEU A 89 4.23 -1.30 20.90
CA LEU A 89 5.41 -0.68 21.47
C LEU A 89 6.38 -0.30 20.35
N LEU A 90 6.88 0.93 20.38
CA LEU A 90 7.95 1.41 19.51
C LEU A 90 9.07 1.96 20.38
N CYS A 91 10.28 1.42 20.26
CA CYS A 91 11.41 1.77 21.11
C CYS A 91 12.69 1.94 20.29
N GLY A 92 13.45 2.98 20.60
CA GLY A 92 14.74 3.24 19.96
C GLY A 92 14.66 3.77 18.52
N THR A 93 13.47 4.21 18.10
CA THR A 93 13.21 4.84 16.79
C THR A 93 12.33 6.07 16.96
N SER A 94 12.68 7.16 16.28
CA SER A 94 11.88 8.38 16.19
C SER A 94 11.17 8.52 14.84
N ASP A 95 11.26 7.52 13.96
CA ASP A 95 10.66 7.56 12.63
C ASP A 95 9.15 7.32 12.72
N ALA A 96 8.36 8.29 12.23
CA ALA A 96 6.91 8.18 12.18
C ALA A 96 6.41 7.08 11.25
N ARG A 97 7.23 6.62 10.29
CA ARG A 97 6.90 5.45 9.48
C ARG A 97 6.74 4.19 10.34
N ASP A 98 7.53 4.04 11.40
CA ASP A 98 7.39 2.87 12.29
C ASP A 98 6.04 2.88 13.01
N LEU A 99 5.48 4.06 13.28
CA LEU A 99 4.12 4.23 13.82
C LEU A 99 3.06 3.90 12.76
N GLU A 100 3.20 4.42 11.54
CA GLU A 100 2.31 4.11 10.41
C GLU A 100 2.29 2.60 10.13
N ASP A 101 3.46 1.97 10.03
CA ASP A 101 3.64 0.56 9.72
C ASP A 101 3.12 -0.35 10.85
N LEU A 102 3.37 -0.01 12.13
CA LEU A 102 2.88 -0.80 13.26
C LEU A 102 1.36 -0.79 13.33
N VAL A 103 0.74 0.38 13.15
CA VAL A 103 -0.72 0.49 13.15
C VAL A 103 -1.31 -0.14 11.90
N ALA A 104 -0.70 0.04 10.73
CA ALA A 104 -1.11 -0.64 9.49
C ALA A 104 -1.08 -2.17 9.68
N ALA A 105 -0.02 -2.72 10.29
CA ALA A 105 0.08 -4.13 10.60
C ALA A 105 -1.07 -4.60 11.53
N ALA A 106 -1.42 -3.82 12.56
CA ALA A 106 -2.59 -4.11 13.39
C ALA A 106 -3.90 -4.10 12.57
N MET A 107 -4.08 -3.11 11.69
CA MET A 107 -5.25 -3.02 10.81
C MET A 107 -5.30 -4.18 9.81
N THR A 108 -4.16 -4.71 9.35
CA THR A 108 -4.15 -5.92 8.51
C THR A 108 -4.71 -7.15 9.21
N TYR A 109 -4.68 -7.19 10.55
CA TYR A 109 -5.25 -8.28 11.31
C TYR A 109 -6.74 -8.07 11.63
N LEU A 110 -7.07 -6.86 12.11
CA LEU A 110 -8.38 -6.51 12.63
C LEU A 110 -9.43 -6.39 11.51
N LEU A 111 -9.14 -5.63 10.45
CA LEU A 111 -10.12 -5.34 9.39
C LEU A 111 -10.66 -6.60 8.67
N PRO A 112 -9.82 -7.62 8.34
CA PRO A 112 -10.35 -8.84 7.75
C PRO A 112 -11.30 -9.64 8.64
N MET A 113 -11.27 -9.46 9.96
CA MET A 113 -12.24 -10.10 10.86
C MET A 113 -13.66 -9.59 10.64
N ASP A 114 -13.78 -8.35 10.15
CA ASP A 114 -15.03 -7.69 9.82
C ASP A 114 -15.32 -7.69 8.31
N GLY A 115 -14.60 -8.51 7.54
CA GLY A 115 -14.77 -8.63 6.09
C GLY A 115 -14.28 -7.43 5.27
N ILE A 116 -13.46 -6.55 5.88
CA ILE A 116 -12.93 -5.35 5.25
C ILE A 116 -11.52 -5.65 4.73
N LEU A 117 -11.25 -5.28 3.48
CA LEU A 117 -9.95 -5.51 2.86
C LEU A 117 -9.01 -4.31 3.11
N PRO A 118 -7.96 -4.46 3.93
CA PRO A 118 -6.89 -3.48 4.04
C PRO A 118 -6.02 -3.52 2.77
N LEU A 119 -5.66 -2.34 2.24
CA LEU A 119 -4.85 -2.19 1.03
C LEU A 119 -3.77 -1.12 1.20
N PRO A 120 -2.50 -1.44 0.94
CA PRO A 120 -1.43 -0.45 0.82
C PRO A 120 -1.52 0.19 -0.57
N CYS A 121 -2.44 1.14 -0.68
CA CYS A 121 -2.75 1.82 -1.91
C CYS A 121 -2.97 3.30 -1.69
N ARG A 122 -2.89 4.05 -2.79
CA ARG A 122 -3.35 5.43 -2.88
C ARG A 122 -4.58 5.50 -3.74
N VAL A 123 -5.44 6.48 -3.48
CA VAL A 123 -6.70 6.67 -4.19
C VAL A 123 -6.76 8.10 -4.72
N ASP A 124 -7.14 8.27 -5.99
CA ASP A 124 -7.36 9.59 -6.58
C ASP A 124 -8.83 10.05 -6.44
N ALA A 125 -9.11 11.27 -6.92
CA ALA A 125 -10.46 11.83 -6.90
C ALA A 125 -11.47 11.02 -7.75
N GLY A 126 -11.00 10.27 -8.75
CA GLY A 126 -11.80 9.35 -9.56
C GLY A 126 -12.10 8.02 -8.86
N ARG A 127 -11.57 7.81 -7.64
CA ARG A 127 -11.58 6.53 -6.90
C ARG A 127 -10.82 5.42 -7.64
N HIS A 128 -9.81 5.78 -8.43
CA HIS A 128 -8.87 4.82 -8.97
C HIS A 128 -7.87 4.42 -7.89
N VAL A 129 -7.62 3.12 -7.78
CA VAL A 129 -6.73 2.54 -6.77
C VAL A 129 -5.37 2.28 -7.39
N PHE A 130 -4.31 2.80 -6.76
CA PHE A 130 -2.92 2.60 -7.19
C PHE A 130 -2.16 1.81 -6.14
N MET A 131 -1.64 0.65 -6.51
CA MET A 131 -0.93 -0.29 -5.61
C MET A 131 0.51 -0.52 -6.06
N GLY A 132 1.47 -0.25 -5.19
CA GLY A 132 2.91 -0.41 -5.46
C GLY A 132 3.66 0.92 -5.39
N LYS A 133 5.00 0.84 -5.36
CA LYS A 133 5.85 2.04 -5.35
C LYS A 133 5.63 2.90 -6.59
N GLY A 134 5.74 4.22 -6.43
CA GLY A 134 5.48 5.19 -7.49
C GLY A 134 4.03 5.70 -7.52
N GLY A 135 3.12 5.10 -6.74
CA GLY A 135 1.73 5.55 -6.63
C GLY A 135 1.61 7.00 -6.16
N GLN A 136 2.56 7.49 -5.36
CA GLN A 136 2.65 8.88 -4.90
C GLN A 136 2.78 9.91 -6.03
N ALA A 137 3.28 9.49 -7.20
CA ALA A 137 3.40 10.37 -8.36
C ALA A 137 2.07 10.50 -9.14
N LEU A 138 1.16 9.53 -8.95
CA LEU A 138 -0.13 9.41 -9.63
C LEU A 138 -1.30 9.87 -8.75
N ALA A 139 -1.27 9.54 -7.46
CA ALA A 139 -2.28 9.92 -6.48
C ALA A 139 -1.64 10.45 -5.20
N LYS A 140 -2.22 11.50 -4.63
CA LYS A 140 -1.88 12.05 -3.31
C LYS A 140 -2.89 11.55 -2.28
N GLY A 141 -2.49 11.42 -1.02
CA GLY A 141 -3.42 10.93 0.01
C GLY A 141 -2.77 10.06 1.07
N SER A 142 -3.58 9.24 1.71
CA SER A 142 -3.12 8.13 2.54
C SER A 142 -2.41 7.07 1.70
N ALA A 143 -1.42 6.37 2.27
CA ALA A 143 -0.82 5.20 1.65
C ALA A 143 -1.55 3.89 2.01
N PHE A 144 -2.60 3.97 2.83
CA PHE A 144 -3.28 2.79 3.37
C PHE A 144 -4.79 3.01 3.45
N HIS A 145 -5.55 2.09 2.87
CA HIS A 145 -7.01 2.20 2.73
C HIS A 145 -7.71 0.92 3.17
N ALA A 146 -8.99 1.07 3.54
CA ALA A 146 -9.91 0.00 3.87
C ALA A 146 -10.99 -0.08 2.79
N TRP A 147 -11.15 -1.23 2.16
CA TRP A 147 -12.24 -1.49 1.21
C TRP A 147 -13.36 -2.30 1.88
N SER A 148 -14.36 -1.57 2.36
CA SER A 148 -15.57 -2.07 3.02
C SER A 148 -16.64 -2.43 1.99
N ASP A 149 -17.85 -2.78 2.47
CA ASP A 149 -19.03 -2.97 1.62
C ASP A 149 -19.69 -1.65 1.17
N ASN A 150 -19.30 -0.52 1.76
CA ASN A 150 -19.78 0.82 1.38
C ASN A 150 -18.84 1.52 0.38
N GLY A 151 -17.56 1.14 0.39
CA GLY A 151 -16.58 1.65 -0.56
C GLY A 151 -15.16 1.59 -0.03
N ILE A 152 -14.27 2.33 -0.70
CA ILE A 152 -12.87 2.46 -0.27
C ILE A 152 -12.69 3.75 0.54
N SER A 153 -12.04 3.64 1.70
CA SER A 153 -11.79 4.77 2.59
C SER A 153 -10.36 4.78 3.13
N ALA A 154 -9.81 5.97 3.38
CA ALA A 154 -8.49 6.07 3.99
C ALA A 154 -8.47 5.56 5.43
N ILE A 155 -7.38 4.89 5.80
CA ILE A 155 -7.12 4.46 7.17
C ILE A 155 -6.38 5.56 7.95
N PHE A 156 -5.53 6.33 7.29
CA PHE A 156 -4.76 7.43 7.90
C PHE A 156 -5.15 8.78 7.30
N SER A 157 -5.04 9.87 8.07
CA SER A 157 -5.28 11.24 7.56
C SER A 157 -4.11 11.81 6.79
N GLY A 158 -2.91 11.29 7.04
CA GLY A 158 -1.68 11.64 6.35
C GLY A 158 -0.92 10.38 5.90
N SER A 159 0.31 10.58 5.43
CA SER A 159 1.23 9.49 5.09
C SER A 159 2.67 9.95 5.26
N CYS A 160 3.56 9.08 5.73
CA CYS A 160 4.98 9.38 5.84
C CYS A 160 5.67 9.40 4.47
N ILE A 161 6.57 10.37 4.26
CA ILE A 161 7.32 10.53 3.00
C ILE A 161 8.27 9.33 2.79
N GLU A 162 8.24 8.70 1.61
CA GLU A 162 9.12 7.56 1.24
C GLU A 162 10.59 7.94 0.97
N SER A 163 10.88 9.23 0.90
CA SER A 163 12.15 9.85 0.52
C SER A 163 12.56 9.55 -0.93
N GLU A 164 12.86 10.59 -1.69
CA GLU A 164 13.76 10.53 -2.84
C GLU A 164 14.78 11.66 -2.67
N ALA A 165 16.04 11.28 -2.70
CA ALA A 165 17.30 11.97 -3.05
C ALA A 165 17.50 13.52 -3.00
N ASP A 166 16.49 14.37 -2.85
CA ASP A 166 16.63 15.84 -3.05
C ASP A 166 15.99 16.73 -1.96
N ALA A 167 15.69 16.19 -0.77
CA ALA A 167 15.18 17.02 0.32
C ALA A 167 15.96 16.78 1.62
N PRO A 168 16.86 17.71 2.03
CA PRO A 168 17.55 17.60 3.29
C PRO A 168 16.54 17.73 4.45
N ASP A 169 16.67 16.89 5.48
CA ASP A 169 15.99 16.97 6.79
C ASP A 169 14.50 16.56 6.92
N HIS A 170 13.95 15.71 6.05
CA HIS A 170 12.56 15.22 6.18
C HIS A 170 12.36 13.78 6.69
N PHE A 171 13.38 13.15 7.29
CA PHE A 171 13.23 11.84 7.93
C PHE A 171 12.11 11.89 9.00
N GLY A 172 11.06 11.10 8.81
CA GLY A 172 9.89 11.05 9.71
C GLY A 172 8.85 12.16 9.52
N CYS A 173 8.93 12.98 8.45
CA CYS A 173 7.88 13.96 8.16
C CYS A 173 6.60 13.28 7.63
N VAL A 174 5.48 13.53 8.31
CA VAL A 174 4.14 13.17 7.85
C VAL A 174 3.66 14.22 6.85
N THR A 175 3.35 13.80 5.62
CA THR A 175 2.72 14.67 4.62
C THR A 175 1.23 14.76 4.83
N CYS A 176 0.71 15.98 4.64
CA CYS A 176 -0.72 16.25 4.57
C CYS A 176 -1.17 16.33 3.10
N PRO A 177 -2.20 15.57 2.68
CA PRO A 177 -2.69 15.56 1.29
C PRO A 177 -3.18 16.92 0.80
N SER A 178 -3.77 17.74 1.68
CA SER A 178 -4.41 19.01 1.34
C SER A 178 -3.44 20.18 1.07
N GLY A 179 -2.14 19.99 1.31
CA GLY A 179 -1.27 21.13 1.63
C GLY A 179 -1.79 21.89 2.86
N ALA A 180 -0.95 22.68 3.52
CA ALA A 180 -1.44 23.54 4.60
C ALA A 180 -2.28 24.69 3.99
N SER A 181 -3.52 24.43 3.57
CA SER A 181 -4.46 25.49 3.21
C SER A 181 -5.24 25.90 4.45
N GLY A 182 -4.93 27.10 4.94
CA GLY A 182 -5.80 27.98 5.74
C GLY A 182 -6.54 27.38 6.93
N SER A 183 -6.09 27.75 8.14
CA SER A 183 -6.80 27.67 9.44
C SER A 183 -6.73 26.38 10.27
N GLY A 184 -5.75 25.52 10.03
CA GLY A 184 -5.41 24.45 10.99
C GLY A 184 -4.21 23.63 10.56
N TRP A 185 -3.28 23.37 11.48
CA TRP A 185 -2.18 22.41 11.29
C TRP A 185 -2.72 20.97 11.30
N GLN A 186 -3.60 20.62 10.35
CA GLN A 186 -4.28 19.32 10.34
C GLN A 186 -4.28 18.73 8.93
N CYS A 187 -3.86 17.45 8.82
CA CYS A 187 -4.02 16.69 7.60
C CYS A 187 -5.47 16.24 7.45
N VAL A 188 -6.07 16.49 6.29
CA VAL A 188 -7.39 15.98 5.91
C VAL A 188 -7.21 14.99 4.77
N PRO A 189 -7.93 13.85 4.78
CA PRO A 189 -7.98 12.93 3.64
C PRO A 189 -8.29 13.65 2.33
N SER A 190 -7.73 13.17 1.22
CA SER A 190 -7.99 13.77 -0.10
C SER A 190 -9.40 13.46 -0.59
N GLU A 191 -9.87 14.24 -1.58
CA GLU A 191 -11.12 13.92 -2.27
C GLU A 191 -11.02 12.51 -2.89
N GLY A 192 -12.05 11.69 -2.67
CA GLY A 192 -12.09 10.29 -3.10
C GLY A 192 -11.82 9.27 -1.98
N GLU A 193 -11.22 9.70 -0.85
CA GLU A 193 -10.88 8.80 0.26
C GLU A 193 -12.01 8.63 1.30
N GLY A 194 -13.18 9.25 1.08
CA GLY A 194 -14.26 9.37 2.06
C GLY A 194 -15.21 8.17 2.20
N GLY A 195 -14.88 6.97 1.70
CA GLY A 195 -15.70 5.75 1.89
C GLY A 195 -16.93 5.61 1.01
N ASN A 196 -17.47 6.70 0.47
CA ASN A 196 -18.69 6.67 -0.34
C ASN A 196 -18.41 6.22 -1.79
N GLY A 197 -18.24 4.92 -2.02
CA GLY A 197 -18.18 4.33 -3.37
C GLY A 197 -17.01 3.37 -3.60
N HIS A 198 -17.21 2.44 -4.54
CA HIS A 198 -16.24 1.41 -4.86
C HIS A 198 -15.27 1.84 -5.98
N PRO A 199 -14.02 1.36 -5.94
CA PRO A 199 -13.06 1.51 -7.03
C PRO A 199 -13.59 1.06 -8.38
N SER A 200 -13.51 1.94 -9.37
CA SER A 200 -13.80 1.64 -10.78
C SER A 200 -12.59 1.00 -11.48
N HIS A 201 -11.38 1.39 -11.09
CA HIS A 201 -10.12 0.91 -11.63
C HIS A 201 -9.12 0.55 -10.51
N LEU A 202 -8.40 -0.56 -10.70
CA LEU A 202 -7.24 -0.97 -9.91
C LEU A 202 -6.01 -1.00 -10.81
N PHE A 203 -4.99 -0.21 -10.47
CA PHE A 203 -3.70 -0.14 -11.14
C PHE A 203 -2.62 -0.74 -10.24
N LEU A 204 -2.09 -1.90 -10.63
CA LEU A 204 -0.93 -2.51 -9.99
C LEU A 204 0.34 -1.96 -10.65
N LEU A 205 1.11 -1.19 -9.87
CA LEU A 205 2.34 -0.55 -10.29
C LEU A 205 3.52 -1.48 -10.08
N VAL A 206 4.36 -1.56 -11.10
CA VAL A 206 5.55 -2.41 -11.09
C VAL A 206 6.73 -1.68 -11.69
N ASN A 207 7.84 -1.65 -10.98
CA ASN A 207 9.13 -1.28 -11.57
C ASN A 207 9.80 -2.54 -12.10
N ASP A 208 9.60 -2.84 -13.38
CA ASP A 208 10.26 -3.98 -14.04
C ASP A 208 11.59 -3.57 -14.67
N GLU A 209 12.68 -3.91 -13.97
CA GLU A 209 14.06 -3.70 -14.44
C GLU A 209 14.47 -4.70 -15.54
N SER A 210 13.73 -5.80 -15.74
CA SER A 210 14.05 -6.81 -16.75
C SER A 210 13.62 -6.40 -18.16
N GLY A 211 12.73 -5.40 -18.28
CA GLY A 211 12.15 -4.97 -19.54
C GLY A 211 11.23 -6.02 -20.19
N ALA A 212 10.66 -6.92 -19.39
CA ALA A 212 9.72 -7.95 -19.81
C ALA A 212 8.30 -7.40 -20.00
N LEU A 213 7.88 -6.47 -19.14
CA LEU A 213 6.51 -5.98 -19.07
C LEU A 213 6.27 -4.75 -19.96
N PRO A 214 5.10 -4.65 -20.63
CA PRO A 214 4.71 -3.45 -21.38
C PRO A 214 4.34 -2.31 -20.42
N LEU A 215 4.23 -1.09 -20.94
CA LEU A 215 3.78 0.10 -20.20
C LEU A 215 2.49 -0.14 -19.42
N ILE A 216 1.48 -0.73 -20.08
CA ILE A 216 0.19 -1.05 -19.48
C ILE A 216 -0.34 -2.36 -20.07
N ALA A 217 -0.96 -3.17 -19.21
CA ALA A 217 -1.67 -4.39 -19.60
C ALA A 217 -3.00 -4.49 -18.85
N ARG A 218 -4.01 -5.03 -19.51
CA ARG A 218 -5.32 -5.34 -18.91
C ARG A 218 -5.26 -6.71 -18.25
N LEU A 219 -5.63 -6.75 -16.97
CA LEU A 219 -5.69 -7.96 -16.16
C LEU A 219 -7.13 -8.40 -15.95
N THR A 220 -7.33 -9.71 -15.84
CA THR A 220 -8.53 -10.26 -15.19
C THR A 220 -8.46 -10.04 -13.66
N PRO A 221 -9.59 -10.04 -12.94
CA PRO A 221 -9.58 -9.99 -11.48
C PRO A 221 -8.71 -11.06 -10.82
N ALA A 222 -8.73 -12.29 -11.36
CA ALA A 222 -7.91 -13.40 -10.86
C ALA A 222 -6.41 -13.14 -11.08
N GLN A 223 -6.03 -12.61 -12.24
CA GLN A 223 -4.64 -12.19 -12.49
C GLN A 223 -4.21 -11.08 -11.54
N ALA A 224 -5.06 -10.07 -11.30
CA ALA A 224 -4.76 -9.00 -10.35
C ALA A 224 -4.51 -9.54 -8.93
N ALA A 225 -5.36 -10.45 -8.46
CA ALA A 225 -5.16 -11.13 -7.19
C ALA A 225 -3.86 -11.98 -7.16
N TYR A 226 -3.51 -12.64 -8.27
CA TYR A 226 -2.27 -13.40 -8.40
C TYR A 226 -1.03 -12.50 -8.30
N TYR A 227 -0.99 -11.39 -9.04
CA TYR A 227 0.15 -10.46 -8.99
C TYR A 227 0.27 -9.78 -7.62
N PHE A 228 -0.86 -9.47 -6.97
CA PHE A 228 -0.88 -8.99 -5.59
C PHE A 228 -0.29 -10.03 -4.62
N LEU A 229 -0.62 -11.31 -4.76
CA LEU A 229 -0.01 -12.40 -3.98
C LEU A 229 1.51 -12.48 -4.21
N CYS A 230 1.94 -12.42 -5.47
CA CYS A 230 3.35 -12.47 -5.82
C CYS A 230 4.18 -11.33 -5.21
N ALA A 231 3.64 -10.10 -5.20
CA ALA A 231 4.29 -8.97 -4.52
C ALA A 231 4.60 -9.26 -3.05
N HIS A 232 3.70 -9.97 -2.37
CA HIS A 232 3.92 -10.32 -0.99
C HIS A 232 5.08 -11.29 -0.80
N ALA A 233 5.12 -12.37 -1.60
CA ALA A 233 6.23 -13.33 -1.58
C ALA A 233 7.58 -12.69 -1.96
N LEU A 234 7.58 -11.75 -2.91
CA LEU A 234 8.79 -11.06 -3.36
C LEU A 234 9.34 -10.09 -2.30
N ARG A 235 8.49 -9.40 -1.54
CA ARG A 235 8.90 -8.56 -0.41
C ARG A 235 9.63 -9.39 0.67
N LEU A 236 9.10 -10.56 1.00
CA LEU A 236 9.68 -11.47 2.01
C LEU A 236 11.05 -12.05 1.59
N ALA A 237 11.34 -12.13 0.29
CA ALA A 237 12.59 -12.70 -0.22
C ALA A 237 13.84 -11.80 0.01
N SER A 238 13.68 -10.60 0.56
CA SER A 238 14.73 -9.64 0.98
C SER A 238 15.67 -9.08 -0.11
N LYS A 239 15.86 -9.74 -1.26
CA LYS A 239 16.60 -9.26 -2.45
C LYS A 239 15.99 -9.79 -3.76
N GLY A 240 15.93 -8.95 -4.79
CA GLY A 240 15.52 -9.29 -6.16
C GLY A 240 14.77 -8.14 -6.86
N PRO A 241 14.74 -8.11 -8.22
CA PRO A 241 13.86 -7.19 -8.94
C PRO A 241 12.41 -7.46 -8.55
N LEU A 242 11.56 -6.43 -8.52
CA LEU A 242 10.16 -6.46 -8.04
C LEU A 242 9.93 -6.51 -6.52
N LYS A 243 10.96 -6.39 -5.68
CA LYS A 243 10.81 -6.41 -4.19
C LYS A 243 9.75 -5.42 -3.66
N ASP A 244 9.52 -4.34 -4.40
CA ASP A 244 8.61 -3.27 -4.05
C ASP A 244 7.41 -3.09 -5.04
N ALA A 245 7.18 -4.05 -5.92
CA ALA A 245 6.11 -4.02 -6.91
C ALA A 245 4.76 -4.51 -6.33
N PHE A 246 3.66 -4.17 -7.01
CA PHE A 246 2.26 -4.63 -6.82
C PHE A 246 1.61 -4.46 -5.43
N GLY A 247 2.13 -3.56 -4.58
CA GLY A 247 1.44 -3.15 -3.34
C GLY A 247 1.36 -4.26 -2.29
N SER A 248 2.50 -4.86 -1.97
CA SER A 248 2.60 -5.85 -0.89
C SER A 248 2.10 -5.28 0.44
N LEU A 249 1.22 -6.02 1.13
CA LEU A 249 0.82 -5.72 2.51
C LEU A 249 2.05 -5.63 3.40
N LEU A 250 2.11 -4.56 4.20
CA LEU A 250 3.09 -4.39 5.26
C LEU A 250 2.81 -5.47 6.32
N ALA A 251 3.78 -6.37 6.53
CA ALA A 251 3.79 -7.42 7.56
C ALA A 251 2.39 -7.99 7.89
N PRO A 252 1.70 -8.65 6.93
CA PRO A 252 0.37 -9.15 7.14
C PRO A 252 0.41 -10.17 8.26
N VAL A 253 -0.43 -9.96 9.26
CA VAL A 253 -0.51 -10.88 10.39
C VAL A 253 -1.27 -12.16 10.02
N ARG A 254 -1.96 -12.17 8.86
CA ARG A 254 -2.61 -13.36 8.29
C ARG A 254 -1.86 -13.86 7.05
N HIS A 255 -2.18 -15.09 6.65
CA HIS A 255 -1.63 -15.66 5.42
C HIS A 255 -2.00 -14.77 4.20
N PRO A 256 -1.05 -14.42 3.32
CA PRO A 256 -1.25 -13.47 2.21
C PRO A 256 -2.39 -13.84 1.26
N GLY A 257 -2.60 -15.14 1.03
CA GLY A 257 -3.68 -15.62 0.17
C GLY A 257 -5.09 -15.27 0.68
N VAL A 258 -5.28 -15.03 1.98
CA VAL A 258 -6.55 -14.50 2.53
C VAL A 258 -6.88 -13.14 1.89
N TYR A 259 -5.89 -12.25 1.82
CA TYR A 259 -6.08 -10.93 1.24
C TYR A 259 -6.22 -10.98 -0.28
N ALA A 260 -5.50 -11.89 -0.95
CA ALA A 260 -5.65 -12.11 -2.39
C ALA A 260 -7.08 -12.60 -2.74
N ASP A 261 -7.63 -13.52 -1.96
CA ASP A 261 -8.98 -14.02 -2.14
C ASP A 261 -10.03 -12.93 -1.83
N MET A 262 -9.83 -12.14 -0.78
CA MET A 262 -10.67 -10.97 -0.48
C MET A 262 -10.64 -9.94 -1.63
N LEU A 263 -9.46 -9.66 -2.17
CA LEU A 263 -9.27 -8.76 -3.31
C LEU A 263 -10.03 -9.28 -4.53
N LEU A 264 -9.85 -10.56 -4.88
CA LEU A 264 -10.57 -11.20 -5.98
C LEU A 264 -12.09 -11.06 -5.84
N LEU A 265 -12.64 -11.33 -4.66
CA LEU A 265 -14.07 -11.22 -4.39
C LEU A 265 -14.58 -9.78 -4.57
N LYS A 266 -13.87 -8.78 -4.02
CA LYS A 266 -14.24 -7.37 -4.15
C LYS A 266 -14.17 -6.91 -5.61
N LEU A 267 -13.09 -7.24 -6.32
CA LEU A 267 -12.91 -6.90 -7.73
C LEU A 267 -14.05 -7.45 -8.59
N LYS A 268 -14.43 -8.72 -8.40
CA LYS A 268 -15.56 -9.34 -9.11
C LYS A 268 -16.90 -8.70 -8.75
N ARG A 269 -17.18 -8.54 -7.45
CA ARG A 269 -18.45 -8.01 -6.95
C ARG A 269 -18.75 -6.62 -7.49
N HIS A 270 -17.73 -5.78 -7.62
CA HIS A 270 -17.88 -4.39 -8.02
C HIS A 270 -17.51 -4.13 -9.48
N GLY A 271 -17.11 -5.15 -10.24
CA GLY A 271 -16.73 -5.00 -11.66
C GLY A 271 -15.51 -4.09 -11.86
N THR A 272 -14.62 -4.02 -10.88
CA THR A 272 -13.44 -3.15 -10.91
C THR A 272 -12.48 -3.60 -12.01
N ARG A 273 -12.10 -2.68 -12.90
CA ARG A 273 -11.22 -2.95 -14.02
C ARG A 273 -9.77 -2.99 -13.55
N CYS A 274 -9.05 -4.05 -13.88
CA CYS A 274 -7.71 -4.30 -13.36
C CYS A 274 -6.62 -4.06 -14.41
N TRP A 275 -5.55 -3.41 -13.98
CA TRP A 275 -4.45 -2.98 -14.84
C TRP A 275 -3.12 -3.29 -14.18
N LEU A 276 -2.14 -3.66 -15.00
CA LEU A 276 -0.73 -3.67 -14.64
C LEU A 276 -0.08 -2.49 -15.34
N VAL A 277 0.67 -1.66 -14.61
CA VAL A 277 1.37 -0.50 -15.15
C VAL A 277 2.86 -0.61 -14.82
N ASN A 278 3.69 -0.70 -15.84
CA ASN A 278 5.13 -0.73 -15.69
C ASN A 278 5.67 0.71 -15.54
N THR A 279 6.12 1.03 -14.34
CA THR A 279 6.78 2.30 -13.98
C THR A 279 8.30 2.24 -14.17
N GLY A 280 8.83 1.10 -14.60
CA GLY A 280 10.25 0.76 -14.53
C GLY A 280 11.07 0.87 -15.82
N LEU A 281 12.35 0.52 -15.66
CA LEU A 281 13.42 0.64 -16.65
C LEU A 281 13.37 -0.45 -17.72
N ARG A 282 13.14 -0.09 -18.98
CA ARG A 282 13.44 -1.00 -20.10
C ARG A 282 14.86 -0.73 -20.61
N GLN A 283 15.78 -1.68 -20.36
CA GLN A 283 17.14 -1.72 -20.94
C GLN A 283 17.90 -0.39 -20.91
N ALA A 284 17.98 0.27 -19.75
CA ALA A 284 18.74 1.50 -19.49
C ALA A 284 18.42 2.76 -20.35
N GLU A 285 17.69 2.66 -21.46
CA GLU A 285 17.45 3.78 -22.39
C GLU A 285 15.97 4.17 -22.57
N VAL A 286 15.02 3.28 -22.23
CA VAL A 286 13.58 3.55 -22.44
C VAL A 286 12.84 3.52 -21.10
N HIS A 287 12.76 4.68 -20.45
CA HIS A 287 11.99 4.89 -19.22
C HIS A 287 10.68 5.63 -19.53
N ALA A 288 9.55 5.16 -19.00
CA ALA A 288 8.30 5.90 -19.07
C ALA A 288 8.40 7.20 -18.26
N THR A 289 8.09 8.34 -18.86
CA THR A 289 8.00 9.60 -18.11
C THR A 289 6.76 9.61 -17.23
N LEU A 290 6.71 10.49 -16.22
CA LEU A 290 5.50 10.66 -15.42
C LEU A 290 4.30 11.09 -16.28
N GLU A 291 4.54 11.85 -17.35
CA GLU A 291 3.53 12.26 -18.31
C GLU A 291 2.95 11.05 -19.06
N GLU A 292 3.80 10.14 -19.55
CA GLU A 292 3.36 8.91 -20.22
C GLU A 292 2.62 7.96 -19.27
N LEU A 293 3.07 7.85 -18.01
CA LEU A 293 2.37 7.06 -17.00
C LEU A 293 0.97 7.60 -16.70
N ARG A 294 0.86 8.93 -16.50
CA ARG A 294 -0.44 9.60 -16.31
C ARG A 294 -1.32 9.40 -17.53
N ARG A 295 -0.77 9.55 -18.74
CA ARG A 295 -1.53 9.37 -19.97
C ARG A 295 -2.07 7.95 -20.13
N ALA A 296 -1.27 6.94 -19.80
CA ALA A 296 -1.71 5.54 -19.83
C ALA A 296 -2.84 5.26 -18.82
N VAL A 297 -2.73 5.81 -17.61
CA VAL A 297 -3.76 5.72 -16.56
C VAL A 297 -5.04 6.43 -17.00
N ASP A 298 -4.93 7.68 -17.48
CA ASP A 298 -6.07 8.49 -17.92
C ASP A 298 -6.79 7.82 -19.09
N ALA A 299 -6.05 7.32 -20.09
CA ALA A 299 -6.62 6.62 -21.24
C ALA A 299 -7.33 5.31 -20.84
N ALA A 300 -6.86 4.64 -19.80
CA ALA A 300 -7.53 3.46 -19.25
C ALA A 300 -8.81 3.85 -18.50
N ALA A 301 -8.78 4.93 -17.72
CA ALA A 301 -9.89 5.43 -16.91
C ALA A 301 -11.02 6.05 -17.76
N ASP A 302 -10.69 6.91 -18.73
CA ASP A 302 -11.65 7.59 -19.62
C ASP A 302 -12.19 6.66 -20.72
N GLY A 303 -11.54 5.52 -20.93
CA GLY A 303 -11.92 4.50 -21.89
C GLY A 303 -11.34 4.67 -23.30
N THR A 304 -10.51 5.68 -23.56
CA THR A 304 -9.81 5.87 -24.83
C THR A 304 -9.01 4.64 -25.23
N LEU A 305 -8.42 3.95 -24.25
CA LEU A 305 -7.58 2.77 -24.49
C LEU A 305 -8.35 1.59 -25.09
N TYR A 306 -9.68 1.52 -24.92
CA TYR A 306 -10.49 0.43 -25.48
C TYR A 306 -10.59 0.44 -27.01
N ALA A 307 -10.30 1.58 -27.65
CA ALA A 307 -10.29 1.68 -29.10
C ALA A 307 -9.05 1.01 -29.74
N ALA A 308 -8.00 0.72 -28.95
CA ALA A 308 -6.83 0.03 -29.43
C ALA A 308 -7.14 -1.44 -29.75
N PRO A 309 -6.53 -2.04 -30.80
CA PRO A 309 -6.47 -3.49 -30.93
C PRO A 309 -5.73 -4.12 -29.74
N TRP A 310 -6.18 -5.29 -29.29
CA TRP A 310 -5.61 -6.00 -28.14
C TRP A 310 -4.98 -7.31 -28.55
N ALA A 311 -3.82 -7.62 -27.99
CA ALA A 311 -3.14 -8.89 -28.16
C ALA A 311 -2.91 -9.56 -26.81
N ARG A 312 -3.16 -10.86 -26.72
CA ARG A 312 -2.86 -11.66 -25.53
C ARG A 312 -1.37 -11.96 -25.48
N ASN A 313 -0.72 -11.68 -24.34
CA ASN A 313 0.67 -12.05 -24.12
C ASN A 313 0.77 -13.59 -23.93
N PRO A 314 1.66 -14.29 -24.65
CA PRO A 314 1.72 -15.74 -24.63
C PRO A 314 2.30 -16.34 -23.34
N VAL A 315 3.06 -15.57 -22.56
CA VAL A 315 3.71 -16.04 -21.32
C VAL A 315 2.82 -15.75 -20.11
N PHE A 316 2.36 -14.51 -19.97
CA PHE A 316 1.58 -14.04 -18.82
C PHE A 316 0.07 -14.16 -19.01
N GLY A 317 -0.40 -14.31 -20.25
CA GLY A 317 -1.81 -14.47 -20.57
C GLY A 317 -2.67 -13.21 -20.41
N PHE A 318 -2.13 -12.07 -19.97
CA PHE A 318 -2.82 -10.78 -19.93
C PHE A 318 -2.95 -10.15 -21.32
N GLU A 319 -3.76 -9.11 -21.46
CA GLU A 319 -3.97 -8.42 -22.74
C GLU A 319 -3.17 -7.11 -22.79
N VAL A 320 -2.54 -6.85 -23.93
CA VAL A 320 -1.71 -5.66 -24.17
C VAL A 320 -2.31 -4.87 -25.32
N PRO A 321 -2.49 -3.55 -25.18
CA PRO A 321 -2.99 -2.71 -26.27
C PRO A 321 -1.90 -2.52 -27.33
N ALA A 322 -2.28 -2.37 -28.59
CA ALA A 322 -1.34 -2.11 -29.68
C ALA A 322 -0.72 -0.71 -29.61
N TRP A 323 -1.42 0.25 -29.00
CA TRP A 323 -0.97 1.63 -28.80
C TRP A 323 -1.57 2.23 -27.53
N VAL A 324 -0.92 3.26 -27.01
CA VAL A 324 -1.41 4.14 -25.94
C VAL A 324 -1.31 5.57 -26.48
N PRO A 325 -2.34 6.42 -26.36
CA PRO A 325 -2.27 7.80 -26.85
C PRO A 325 -1.06 8.53 -26.28
N ASP A 326 -0.39 9.31 -27.12
CA ASP A 326 0.71 10.21 -26.72
C ASP A 326 1.88 9.52 -25.98
N CYS A 327 2.03 8.20 -26.17
CA CYS A 327 3.11 7.41 -25.57
C CYS A 327 3.99 6.79 -26.66
N ARG A 328 5.29 6.66 -26.36
CA ARG A 328 6.24 6.04 -27.29
C ARG A 328 5.91 4.56 -27.53
N GLU A 329 5.91 4.14 -28.79
CA GLU A 329 5.62 2.75 -29.17
C GLU A 329 6.56 1.74 -28.49
N ALA A 330 7.81 2.13 -28.25
CA ALA A 330 8.81 1.32 -27.56
C ALA A 330 8.42 0.98 -26.10
N LEU A 331 7.53 1.74 -25.46
CA LEU A 331 7.02 1.45 -24.12
C LEU A 331 5.82 0.49 -24.17
N VAL A 332 4.99 0.59 -25.21
CA VAL A 332 3.78 -0.21 -25.37
C VAL A 332 4.11 -1.64 -25.84
N ARG A 333 5.14 -1.79 -26.69
CA ARG A 333 5.59 -3.09 -27.19
C ARG A 333 5.99 -4.02 -26.03
N GLN A 334 5.68 -5.30 -26.16
CA GLN A 334 6.06 -6.31 -25.18
C GLN A 334 7.60 -6.50 -25.14
N GLY A 335 8.12 -6.94 -24.00
CA GLY A 335 9.54 -7.25 -23.83
C GLY A 335 10.00 -8.48 -24.63
N PRO A 336 11.31 -8.77 -24.70
CA PRO A 336 11.81 -10.02 -25.27
C PRO A 336 11.26 -11.24 -24.51
N GLU A 337 10.84 -12.29 -25.23
CA GLU A 337 10.21 -13.47 -24.63
C GLU A 337 11.10 -14.17 -23.58
N GLY A 338 12.42 -14.16 -23.77
CA GLY A 338 13.38 -14.69 -22.78
C GLY A 338 13.27 -14.00 -21.42
N ALA A 339 13.22 -12.66 -21.41
CA ALA A 339 13.04 -11.88 -20.18
C ALA A 339 11.66 -12.14 -19.55
N GLN A 340 10.62 -12.26 -20.38
CA GLN A 340 9.27 -12.60 -19.91
C GLN A 340 9.23 -13.96 -19.20
N ARG A 341 9.83 -15.01 -19.79
CA ARG A 341 9.84 -16.35 -19.20
C ARG A 341 10.65 -16.39 -17.90
N GLU A 342 11.76 -15.66 -17.83
CA GLU A 342 12.52 -15.54 -16.59
C GLU A 342 11.69 -14.88 -15.47
N LEU A 343 11.03 -13.78 -15.78
CA LEU A 343 10.16 -13.08 -14.83
C LEU A 343 8.98 -13.97 -14.40
N ALA A 344 8.34 -14.66 -15.35
CA ALA A 344 7.26 -15.60 -15.08
C ALA A 344 7.68 -16.74 -14.14
N SER A 345 8.86 -17.31 -14.36
CA SER A 345 9.42 -18.35 -13.50
C SER A 345 9.64 -17.85 -12.06
N ARG A 346 10.18 -16.63 -11.90
CA ARG A 346 10.37 -16.00 -10.58
C ARG A 346 9.04 -15.73 -9.87
N LEU A 347 8.03 -15.28 -10.60
CA LEU A 347 6.68 -15.06 -10.06
C LEU A 347 6.04 -16.39 -9.62
N ALA A 348 6.12 -17.44 -10.44
CA ALA A 348 5.61 -18.76 -10.12
C ALA A 348 6.29 -19.39 -8.90
N ALA A 349 7.62 -19.30 -8.81
CA ALA A 349 8.38 -19.75 -7.63
C ALA A 349 8.05 -18.94 -6.36
N SER A 350 7.58 -17.71 -6.52
CA SER A 350 7.13 -16.87 -5.41
C SER A 350 5.72 -17.25 -4.96
N ALA A 351 4.79 -17.46 -5.90
CA ALA A 351 3.45 -17.90 -5.61
C ALA A 351 3.40 -19.29 -4.97
N SER A 352 4.25 -20.22 -5.40
CA SER A 352 4.27 -21.60 -4.87
C SER A 352 4.60 -21.65 -3.37
N ARG A 353 5.40 -20.71 -2.86
CA ARG A 353 5.71 -20.56 -1.42
C ARG A 353 4.49 -20.14 -0.59
N LEU A 354 3.46 -19.57 -1.23
CA LEU A 354 2.23 -19.08 -0.60
C LEU A 354 0.99 -19.88 -1.05
N ALA A 355 1.17 -21.05 -1.67
CA ALA A 355 0.05 -21.81 -2.22
C ALA A 355 -0.92 -22.35 -1.15
N GLY A 356 -0.44 -22.65 0.06
CA GLY A 356 -1.21 -23.34 1.11
C GLY A 356 -2.40 -22.57 1.70
N GLY A 357 -2.56 -21.29 1.37
CA GLY A 357 -3.67 -20.47 1.89
C GLY A 357 -4.25 -19.51 0.86
N CYS A 358 -4.26 -19.92 -0.42
CA CYS A 358 -4.82 -19.15 -1.53
C CYS A 358 -5.76 -20.03 -2.36
N SER A 359 -6.83 -19.44 -2.92
CA SER A 359 -7.76 -20.18 -3.75
C SER A 359 -7.13 -20.73 -5.04
N PRO A 360 -7.61 -21.89 -5.55
CA PRO A 360 -7.13 -22.45 -6.81
C PRO A 360 -7.31 -21.50 -8.00
N GLU A 361 -8.33 -20.65 -7.97
CA GLU A 361 -8.59 -19.66 -9.02
C GLU A 361 -7.45 -18.64 -9.12
N VAL A 362 -6.99 -18.10 -7.98
CA VAL A 362 -5.88 -17.16 -7.96
C VAL A 362 -4.60 -17.84 -8.46
N LEU A 363 -4.29 -19.04 -7.96
CA LEU A 363 -3.08 -19.76 -8.36
C LEU A 363 -3.07 -20.16 -9.85
N ALA A 364 -4.23 -20.48 -10.42
CA ALA A 364 -4.36 -20.81 -11.84
C ALA A 364 -4.25 -19.58 -12.77
N ALA A 365 -4.34 -18.36 -12.23
CA ALA A 365 -4.23 -17.12 -13.00
C ALA A 365 -2.79 -16.65 -13.22
N GLY A 366 -1.80 -17.41 -12.75
CA GLY A 366 -0.39 -17.14 -13.00
C GLY A 366 0.06 -17.34 -14.45
N PRO A 367 1.29 -16.92 -14.79
CA PRO A 367 1.86 -17.13 -16.11
C PRO A 367 2.02 -18.62 -16.42
N GLU A 368 1.88 -18.98 -17.70
CA GLU A 368 2.12 -20.35 -18.18
C GLU A 368 3.63 -20.62 -18.16
N THR A 369 4.06 -21.54 -17.28
CA THR A 369 5.48 -21.90 -17.11
C THR A 369 5.90 -23.13 -17.90
N GLN A 370 4.97 -23.80 -18.59
CA GLN A 370 5.26 -24.99 -19.40
C GLN A 370 5.38 -24.66 -20.88
N VAL A 371 6.47 -25.19 -21.47
CA VAL A 371 6.73 -25.25 -22.91
C VAL A 371 5.62 -26.08 -23.58
N ARG A 372 4.99 -25.54 -24.62
CA ARG A 372 4.38 -26.35 -25.67
C ARG A 372 5.41 -26.66 -26.74
#